data_AF-E6W3I1-F1
#
_entry.id   AF-E6W3I1-F1
#
_cell.length_a   1.000
_cell.length_b   1.000
_cell.length_c   1.000
_cell.angle_alpha   90.00
_cell.angle_beta   90.00
_cell.angle_gamma   90.00
#
_symmetry.space_group_name_H-M   'P 1'
#
loop_
_entity.id
_entity.type
_entity.pdbx_description
1 polymer ?
#
loop_
_entity_poly.entity_id
_entity_poly.type
_entity_poly.pdbx_seq_one_letter_code
_entity_poly.pdbx_strand_id
1 'polypeptide(L)'
;MGKCCMVTMLGTIKAPADLSERASYALSGELASCFSLHGSQYSNTLPIIVRLSQDIGFSLVPIATREALRVQRDVLEAEGLDYSCLEEAVIIEEDDFEATFATINTILGAADEVILDVSHGFRHLPILATVSMIIHNITHSEKIRHILFAKEIDPRKRYEIIDLRKYLDIANVTYVLHTFDRNYTVAATAAVRDGRLTELIRLLQEFSRHILANSLNYLVRGNNSLLNQIRERLQSISDSDDTPNQSFGRLLERVDTHIQKVQDCLQQERESLKFYSLARLLAERGYLLNSLTLLHEAIGSYTLESISDKSLRSHNHYEATKAARDVFLHPQKWHSTLNDNRKRSLHPLVENGYKNRKLLDEKSVSDFAQLVKDVQAFRNDLAHGNAENTYGDTYSRIAKFIRRFEEVCIKRNILAIPSGLSDAEKLQRGMGTRR
;
A
#
# COMPACT_ATOMS: atom_id res chain seq x y z
N MET A 1 32.86 -4.25 5.56
CA MET A 1 31.88 -4.89 6.44
C MET A 1 31.09 -3.79 7.11
N GLY A 2 29.76 -3.91 7.14
CA GLY A 2 28.92 -2.91 7.76
C GLY A 2 29.15 -2.79 9.26
N LYS A 3 28.81 -1.65 9.87
CA LYS A 3 28.96 -1.41 11.31
C LYS A 3 27.76 -2.03 12.03
N CYS A 4 27.95 -3.24 12.57
CA CYS A 4 26.97 -3.93 13.41
C CYS A 4 27.15 -3.52 14.88
N CYS A 5 26.08 -3.08 15.56
CA CYS A 5 26.16 -2.64 16.95
C CYS A 5 25.10 -3.25 17.86
N MET A 6 25.48 -3.51 19.11
CA MET A 6 24.57 -3.83 20.20
C MET A 6 24.47 -2.59 21.09
N VAL A 7 23.29 -1.99 21.17
CA VAL A 7 23.06 -0.79 21.99
C VAL A 7 22.35 -1.22 23.26
N THR A 8 22.85 -0.80 24.43
CA THR A 8 22.23 -1.11 25.72
C THR A 8 22.03 0.16 26.54
N MET A 9 20.89 0.23 27.20
CA MET A 9 20.54 1.35 28.09
C MET A 9 20.87 0.99 29.52
N LEU A 10 21.83 1.68 30.12
CA LEU A 10 22.27 1.37 31.46
C LEU A 10 21.36 2.03 32.50
N GLY A 11 20.93 1.21 33.47
CA GLY A 11 20.24 1.67 34.67
C GLY A 11 21.13 1.66 35.91
N THR A 12 20.52 1.85 37.07
CA THR A 12 21.19 1.89 38.38
C THR A 12 21.00 0.61 39.20
N ILE A 13 20.61 -0.50 38.56
CA ILE A 13 20.52 -1.80 39.23
C ILE A 13 21.92 -2.30 39.58
N LYS A 14 22.19 -2.41 40.89
CA LYS A 14 23.45 -2.84 41.47
C LYS A 14 23.59 -4.37 41.48
N ALA A 15 24.82 -4.85 41.65
CA ALA A 15 25.06 -6.24 42.02
C ALA A 15 24.46 -6.51 43.41
N PRO A 16 23.90 -7.71 43.64
CA PRO A 16 23.46 -8.10 44.97
C PRO A 16 24.66 -8.16 45.92
N ALA A 17 24.43 -7.88 47.21
CA ALA A 17 25.49 -7.93 48.21
C ALA A 17 26.05 -9.35 48.39
N ASP A 18 25.20 -10.36 48.21
CA ASP A 18 25.59 -11.76 48.09
C ASP A 18 25.29 -12.25 46.65
N LEU A 19 26.32 -12.70 45.94
CA LEU A 19 26.21 -13.22 44.58
C LEU A 19 25.36 -14.51 44.49
N SER A 20 25.06 -15.16 45.62
CA SER A 20 24.09 -16.25 45.69
C SER A 20 22.65 -15.78 45.43
N GLU A 21 22.36 -14.49 45.63
CA GLU A 21 21.04 -13.87 45.41
C GLU A 21 20.82 -13.40 43.95
N ARG A 22 21.75 -13.71 43.03
CA ARG A 22 21.62 -13.36 41.61
C ARG A 22 20.34 -13.94 41.01
N ALA A 23 19.65 -13.11 40.23
CA ALA A 23 18.45 -13.52 39.53
C ALA A 23 18.79 -14.52 38.42
N SER A 24 17.87 -15.45 38.16
CA SER A 24 18.02 -16.39 37.06
C SER A 24 17.51 -15.81 35.74
N TYR A 25 18.23 -16.00 34.65
CA TYR A 25 17.85 -15.56 33.31
C TYR A 25 17.78 -16.75 32.35
N ALA A 26 16.79 -16.72 31.47
CA ALA A 26 16.66 -17.64 30.35
C ALA A 26 16.37 -16.87 29.06
N LEU A 27 16.75 -17.43 27.92
CA LEU A 27 16.35 -16.92 26.60
C LEU A 27 15.01 -17.53 26.21
N SER A 28 14.11 -16.73 25.64
CA SER A 28 12.91 -17.25 25.01
C SER A 28 13.26 -18.17 23.83
N GLY A 29 12.35 -19.07 23.45
CA GLY A 29 12.62 -20.08 22.40
C GLY A 29 13.16 -19.52 21.08
N GLU A 30 12.65 -18.37 20.62
CA GLU A 30 13.15 -17.68 19.42
C GLU A 30 14.63 -17.26 19.56
N LEU A 31 14.99 -16.64 20.69
CA LEU A 31 16.34 -16.16 20.97
C LEU A 31 17.33 -17.30 21.28
N ALA A 32 16.87 -18.38 21.90
CA ALA A 32 17.69 -19.55 22.21
C ALA A 32 18.23 -20.26 20.95
N SER A 33 17.62 -20.03 19.78
CA SER A 33 18.11 -20.52 18.50
C SER A 33 19.29 -19.70 17.94
N CYS A 34 19.43 -18.45 18.40
CA CYS A 34 20.40 -17.47 17.88
C CYS A 34 21.52 -17.16 18.88
N PHE A 35 21.26 -17.36 20.17
CA PHE A 35 22.14 -16.95 21.26
C PHE A 35 22.26 -18.06 22.31
N SER A 36 23.41 -18.10 22.98
CA SER A 36 23.64 -18.96 24.15
C SER A 36 24.05 -18.15 25.35
N LEU A 37 23.53 -18.51 26.53
CA LEU A 37 23.96 -17.93 27.80
C LEU A 37 25.13 -18.74 28.37
N HIS A 38 26.13 -18.06 28.92
CA HIS A 38 27.31 -18.68 29.56
C HIS A 38 27.03 -19.16 31.00
N GLY A 39 25.79 -19.07 31.45
CA GLY A 39 25.35 -19.33 32.82
C GLY A 39 23.86 -19.00 32.99
N SER A 40 23.28 -19.37 34.12
CA SER A 40 21.84 -19.17 34.41
C SER A 40 21.56 -18.05 35.38
N GLN A 41 22.56 -17.51 36.08
CA GLN A 41 22.40 -16.47 37.10
C GLN A 41 23.30 -15.27 36.81
N TYR A 42 22.72 -14.07 36.90
CA TYR A 42 23.42 -12.82 36.65
C TYR A 42 22.92 -11.72 37.60
N SER A 43 23.78 -10.76 37.90
CA SER A 43 23.44 -9.59 38.69
C SER A 43 22.38 -8.71 38.02
N ASN A 44 22.51 -8.49 36.71
CA ASN A 44 21.51 -7.85 35.85
C ASN A 44 21.72 -8.27 34.38
N THR A 45 21.15 -7.57 33.41
CA THR A 45 21.29 -7.95 31.99
C THR A 45 22.61 -7.51 31.35
N LEU A 46 23.33 -6.52 31.90
CA LEU A 46 24.55 -6.01 31.28
C LEU A 46 25.63 -7.10 31.09
N PRO A 47 25.95 -7.96 32.08
CA PRO A 47 26.84 -9.09 31.89
C PRO A 47 26.43 -10.02 30.74
N ILE A 48 25.12 -10.20 30.54
CA ILE A 48 24.57 -11.00 29.45
C ILE A 48 24.85 -10.31 28.12
N ILE A 49 24.51 -9.02 28.01
CA ILE A 49 24.70 -8.22 26.79
C ILE A 49 26.18 -8.14 26.39
N VAL A 50 27.09 -7.94 27.34
CA VAL A 50 28.54 -7.93 27.06
C VAL A 50 28.98 -9.24 26.42
N ARG A 51 28.62 -10.38 27.01
CA ARG A 51 28.96 -11.70 26.47
C ARG A 51 28.33 -11.96 25.11
N LEU A 52 27.05 -11.64 24.94
CA LEU A 52 26.37 -11.78 23.67
C LEU A 52 27.04 -10.94 22.57
N SER A 53 27.41 -9.70 22.86
CA SER A 53 28.09 -8.81 21.90
C SER A 53 29.44 -9.38 21.44
N GLN A 54 30.20 -9.99 22.36
CA GLN A 54 31.47 -10.65 22.08
C GLN A 54 31.28 -11.90 21.22
N ASP A 55 30.30 -12.74 21.57
CA ASP A 55 30.03 -14.00 20.87
C ASP A 55 29.64 -13.78 19.40
N ILE A 56 28.88 -12.71 19.11
CA ILE A 56 28.42 -12.40 17.74
C ILE A 56 29.31 -11.37 17.01
N GLY A 57 30.33 -10.83 17.68
CA GLY A 57 31.23 -9.82 17.11
C GLY A 57 30.58 -8.46 16.84
N PHE A 58 29.56 -8.07 17.61
CA PHE A 58 28.92 -6.75 17.51
C PHE A 58 29.63 -5.74 18.43
N SER A 59 29.80 -4.50 17.97
CA SER A 59 30.33 -3.43 18.84
C SER A 59 29.28 -3.03 19.88
N LEU A 60 29.63 -3.08 21.16
CA LEU A 60 28.75 -2.64 22.25
C LEU A 60 28.75 -1.11 22.35
N VAL A 61 27.56 -0.50 22.41
CA VAL A 61 27.37 0.94 22.58
C VAL A 61 26.48 1.16 23.81
N PRO A 62 27.08 1.36 25.00
CA PRO A 62 26.32 1.67 26.20
C PRO A 62 25.83 3.12 26.18
N ILE A 63 24.57 3.35 26.54
CA ILE A 63 23.97 4.68 26.74
C ILE A 63 23.61 4.80 28.22
N ALA A 64 24.16 5.80 28.91
CA ALA A 64 24.08 5.86 30.36
C ALA A 64 24.17 7.28 30.91
N THR A 65 23.64 7.50 32.11
CA THR A 65 24.07 8.62 32.94
C THR A 65 25.40 8.31 33.63
N ARG A 66 26.06 9.35 34.15
CA ARG A 66 27.30 9.19 34.94
C ARG A 66 27.10 8.29 36.16
N GLU A 67 25.93 8.35 36.80
CA GLU A 67 25.61 7.48 37.94
C GLU A 67 25.44 6.02 37.52
N ALA A 68 24.64 5.77 36.49
CA ALA A 68 24.43 4.42 35.96
C ALA A 68 25.76 3.77 35.56
N LEU A 69 26.65 4.52 34.91
CA LEU A 69 27.97 4.03 34.51
C LEU A 69 28.84 3.57 35.69
N ARG A 70 28.85 4.33 36.79
CA ARG A 70 29.58 3.94 38.01
C ARG A 70 29.03 2.64 38.58
N VAL A 71 27.70 2.55 38.74
CA VAL A 71 27.05 1.34 39.25
C VAL A 71 27.33 0.13 38.37
N GLN A 72 27.24 0.30 37.05
CA GLN A 72 27.44 -0.81 36.12
C GLN A 72 28.89 -1.28 36.01
N ARG A 73 29.86 -0.42 36.32
CA ARG A 73 31.26 -0.84 36.47
C ARG A 73 31.42 -1.84 37.62
N ASP A 74 30.83 -1.52 38.78
CA ASP A 74 30.87 -2.40 39.95
C ASP A 74 30.18 -3.75 39.65
N VAL A 75 29.11 -3.74 38.84
CA VAL A 75 28.45 -4.98 38.39
C VAL A 75 29.36 -5.85 37.53
N LEU A 76 30.04 -5.27 36.54
CA LEU A 76 30.94 -6.03 35.67
C LEU A 76 32.13 -6.59 36.44
N GLU A 77 32.70 -5.80 37.36
CA GLU A 77 33.80 -6.24 38.23
C GLU A 77 33.37 -7.40 39.13
N ALA A 78 32.19 -7.32 39.74
CA ALA A 78 31.64 -8.41 40.57
C ALA A 78 31.36 -9.70 39.77
N GLU A 79 31.06 -9.59 38.48
CA GLU A 79 30.85 -10.72 37.56
C GLU A 79 32.15 -11.20 36.90
N GLY A 80 33.30 -10.63 37.26
CA GLY A 80 34.61 -10.99 36.71
C GLY A 80 34.75 -10.68 35.22
N LEU A 81 34.05 -9.65 34.74
CA LEU A 81 34.06 -9.21 33.34
C LEU A 81 34.89 -7.93 33.17
N ASP A 82 35.50 -7.82 31.98
CA ASP A 82 36.14 -6.58 31.56
C ASP A 82 35.09 -5.47 31.37
N TYR A 83 35.40 -4.28 31.87
CA TYR A 83 34.55 -3.09 31.81
C TYR A 83 35.05 -2.03 30.84
N SER A 84 36.10 -2.32 30.03
CA SER A 84 36.61 -1.42 28.99
C SER A 84 35.52 -0.93 28.02
N CYS A 85 34.49 -1.75 27.78
CA CYS A 85 33.33 -1.39 26.97
C CYS A 85 32.54 -0.18 27.49
N LEU A 86 32.67 0.15 28.78
CA LEU A 86 32.05 1.32 29.40
C LEU A 86 32.88 2.61 29.20
N GLU A 87 34.14 2.53 28.76
CA GLU A 87 34.97 3.72 28.53
C GLU A 87 34.48 4.54 27.33
N GLU A 88 33.90 3.87 26.33
CA GLU A 88 33.29 4.47 25.15
C GLU A 88 31.78 4.71 25.31
N ALA A 89 31.26 4.64 26.53
CA ALA A 89 29.83 4.84 26.78
C ALA A 89 29.38 6.26 26.41
N VAL A 90 28.20 6.33 25.80
CA VAL A 90 27.56 7.58 25.44
C VAL A 90 26.86 8.14 26.68
N ILE A 91 27.41 9.23 27.21
CA ILE A 91 26.86 9.90 28.39
C ILE A 91 25.70 10.81 27.98
N ILE A 92 24.57 10.64 28.65
CA ILE A 92 23.37 11.45 28.49
C ILE A 92 22.97 12.10 29.83
N GLU A 93 22.22 13.18 29.73
CA GLU A 93 21.60 13.86 30.87
C GLU A 93 20.11 13.46 30.93
N GLU A 94 19.59 13.13 32.11
CA GLU A 94 18.21 12.61 32.29
C GLU A 94 17.11 13.58 31.86
N ASP A 95 17.41 14.88 31.92
CA ASP A 95 16.42 15.95 31.82
C ASP A 95 16.29 16.48 30.38
N ASP A 96 17.26 16.18 29.51
CA ASP A 96 17.31 16.66 28.13
C ASP A 96 16.85 15.57 27.16
N PHE A 97 15.53 15.45 27.03
CA PHE A 97 14.91 14.46 26.15
C PHE A 97 15.25 14.67 24.67
N GLU A 98 15.41 15.92 24.22
CA GLU A 98 15.68 16.25 22.82
C GLU A 98 17.11 15.85 22.43
N ALA A 99 18.10 16.23 23.23
CA ALA A 99 19.49 15.84 23.01
C ALA A 99 19.67 14.33 23.14
N THR A 100 19.01 13.71 24.11
CA THR A 100 19.02 12.25 24.30
C THR A 100 18.43 11.53 23.08
N PHE A 101 17.27 11.99 22.58
CA PHE A 101 16.65 11.42 21.39
C PHE A 101 17.53 11.60 20.14
N ALA A 102 18.10 12.79 19.93
CA ALA A 102 19.02 13.06 18.82
C ALA A 102 20.26 12.15 18.86
N THR A 103 20.79 11.91 20.06
CA THR A 103 21.92 11.02 20.29
C THR A 103 21.57 9.57 19.93
N ILE A 104 20.46 9.04 20.46
CA ILE A 104 19.99 7.69 20.11
C ILE A 104 19.77 7.57 18.60
N ASN A 105 19.14 8.56 17.98
CA ASN A 105 18.89 8.56 16.54
C ASN A 105 20.17 8.56 15.70
N THR A 106 21.21 9.27 16.15
CA THR A 106 22.52 9.28 15.50
C THR A 106 23.21 7.92 15.57
N ILE A 107 23.17 7.28 16.75
CA ILE A 107 23.75 5.94 16.96
C ILE A 107 23.08 4.92 16.03
N LEU A 108 21.74 4.87 16.04
CA LEU A 108 20.99 3.96 15.17
C LEU A 108 21.17 4.28 13.68
N GLY A 109 21.31 5.56 13.33
CA GLY A 109 21.52 6.01 11.97
C GLY A 109 22.85 5.54 11.36
N ALA A 110 23.92 5.54 12.14
CA ALA A 110 25.27 5.19 11.69
C ALA A 110 25.54 3.67 11.57
N ALA A 111 24.69 2.84 12.16
CA ALA A 111 24.82 1.38 12.11
C ALA A 111 24.04 0.78 10.93
N ASP A 112 24.59 -0.30 10.36
CA ASP A 112 23.93 -1.08 9.32
C ASP A 112 22.95 -2.09 9.92
N GLU A 113 23.32 -2.68 11.06
CA GLU A 113 22.53 -3.66 11.79
C GLU A 113 22.61 -3.38 13.30
N VAL A 114 21.47 -3.46 13.99
CA VAL A 114 21.33 -3.12 15.41
C VAL A 114 20.61 -4.20 16.19
N ILE A 115 21.17 -4.57 17.33
CA ILE A 115 20.46 -5.23 18.43
C ILE A 115 20.31 -4.21 19.55
N LEU A 116 19.08 -3.98 20.01
CA LEU A 116 18.79 -3.03 21.08
C LEU A 116 18.39 -3.77 22.35
N ASP A 117 19.05 -3.48 23.47
CA ASP A 117 18.63 -3.89 24.81
C ASP A 117 17.89 -2.74 25.49
N VAL A 118 16.60 -2.99 25.80
CA VAL A 118 15.69 -2.07 26.49
C VAL A 118 15.26 -2.62 27.85
N SER A 119 16.02 -3.56 28.39
CA SER A 119 15.72 -4.19 29.70
C SER A 119 15.91 -3.23 30.87
N HIS A 120 16.87 -2.32 30.77
CA HIS A 120 17.19 -1.31 31.79
C HIS A 120 17.08 0.11 31.23
N GLY A 121 17.43 1.06 32.09
CA GLY A 121 17.42 2.49 31.81
C GLY A 121 16.30 3.21 32.53
N PHE A 122 16.44 4.52 32.66
CA PHE A 122 15.36 5.37 33.10
C PHE A 122 14.18 5.22 32.15
N ARG A 123 12.95 5.25 32.68
CA ARG A 123 11.73 4.89 31.92
C ARG A 123 11.60 5.61 30.57
N HIS A 124 12.15 6.81 30.45
CA HIS A 124 12.10 7.59 29.22
C HIS A 124 13.06 7.08 28.13
N LEU A 125 14.19 6.45 28.47
CA LEU A 125 15.17 5.99 27.47
C LEU A 125 14.61 4.88 26.58
N PRO A 126 14.03 3.78 27.12
CA PRO A 126 13.40 2.76 26.29
C PRO A 126 12.31 3.32 25.37
N ILE A 127 11.55 4.32 25.85
CA ILE A 127 10.50 4.99 25.07
C ILE A 127 11.12 5.76 23.89
N LEU A 128 12.12 6.61 24.15
CA LEU A 128 12.79 7.39 23.12
C LEU A 128 13.47 6.50 22.07
N ALA A 129 14.12 5.41 22.49
CA ALA A 129 14.67 4.45 21.54
C ALA A 129 13.59 3.71 20.77
N THR A 130 12.45 3.38 21.37
CA THR A 130 11.34 2.76 20.64
C THR A 130 10.85 3.66 19.50
N VAL A 131 10.69 4.96 19.77
CA VAL A 131 10.34 5.94 18.73
C VAL A 131 11.41 6.00 17.63
N SER A 132 12.69 6.06 18.01
CA SER A 132 13.80 6.08 17.06
C SER A 132 13.86 4.81 16.21
N MET A 133 13.65 3.64 16.81
CA MET A 133 13.57 2.36 16.12
C MET A 133 12.43 2.33 15.10
N ILE A 134 11.24 2.85 15.43
CA ILE A 134 10.12 2.93 14.48
C ILE A 134 10.51 3.77 13.26
N ILE A 135 11.16 4.91 13.46
CA ILE A 135 11.61 5.80 12.37
C ILE A 135 12.61 5.07 11.45
N HIS A 136 13.62 4.43 12.04
CA HIS A 136 14.61 3.68 11.26
C HIS A 136 14.01 2.46 10.57
N ASN A 137 13.06 1.78 11.22
CA ASN A 137 12.42 0.58 10.68
C ASN A 137 11.47 0.87 9.50
N ILE A 138 10.90 2.08 9.42
CA ILE A 138 10.11 2.51 8.24
C ILE A 138 11.00 2.69 7.01
N THR A 139 12.23 3.17 7.21
CA THR A 139 13.17 3.48 6.12
C THR A 139 14.06 2.29 5.76
N HIS A 140 14.45 1.49 6.76
CA HIS A 140 15.36 0.35 6.67
C HIS A 140 14.86 -0.77 7.59
N SER A 141 13.88 -1.52 7.10
CA SER A 141 13.14 -2.54 7.86
C SER A 141 13.99 -3.71 8.36
N GLU A 142 15.15 -3.96 7.75
CA GLU A 142 16.09 -5.01 8.19
C GLU A 142 17.14 -4.51 9.20
N LYS A 143 17.27 -3.20 9.42
CA LYS A 143 18.31 -2.64 10.29
C LYS A 143 18.19 -3.13 11.73
N ILE A 144 16.98 -3.19 12.28
CA ILE A 144 16.76 -3.64 13.65
C ILE A 144 16.64 -5.17 13.67
N ARG A 145 17.68 -5.85 14.12
CA ARG A 145 17.75 -7.30 14.20
C ARG A 145 17.04 -7.84 15.44
N HIS A 146 17.27 -7.32 16.63
CA HIS A 146 16.54 -7.79 17.82
C HIS A 146 16.28 -6.64 18.77
N ILE A 147 15.19 -6.74 19.53
CA ILE A 147 14.88 -5.85 20.64
C ILE A 147 14.78 -6.69 21.89
N LEU A 148 15.86 -6.77 22.65
CA LEU A 148 15.98 -7.59 23.84
C LEU A 148 15.29 -6.89 25.02
N PHE A 149 14.45 -7.64 25.72
CA PHE A 149 13.77 -7.18 26.93
C PHE A 149 13.73 -8.29 27.98
N ALA A 150 14.21 -7.99 29.19
CA ALA A 150 14.10 -8.89 30.33
C ALA A 150 12.68 -8.83 30.93
N LYS A 151 11.83 -9.77 30.52
CA LYS A 151 10.50 -9.96 31.08
C LYS A 151 10.63 -10.60 32.46
N GLU A 152 10.14 -9.88 33.47
CA GLU A 152 10.05 -10.40 34.83
C GLU A 152 9.00 -11.52 34.91
N ILE A 153 9.43 -12.70 35.37
CA ILE A 153 8.56 -13.86 35.61
C ILE A 153 8.21 -13.92 37.09
N ASP A 154 9.24 -13.87 37.95
CA ASP A 154 9.11 -13.72 39.39
C ASP A 154 9.83 -12.44 39.82
N PRO A 155 9.19 -11.57 40.61
CA PRO A 155 9.76 -10.30 41.05
C PRO A 155 11.19 -10.44 41.56
N ARG A 156 12.14 -9.79 40.87
CA ARG A 156 13.58 -9.74 41.20
C ARG A 156 14.31 -11.08 41.27
N LYS A 157 13.67 -12.18 40.87
CA LYS A 157 14.23 -13.54 41.01
C LYS A 157 14.43 -14.23 39.69
N ARG A 158 13.47 -14.13 38.77
CA ARG A 158 13.51 -14.87 37.51
C ARG A 158 13.06 -13.99 36.36
N TYR A 159 13.86 -13.99 35.31
CA TYR A 159 13.62 -13.24 34.08
C TYR A 159 13.72 -14.15 32.86
N GLU A 160 12.92 -13.83 31.86
CA GLU A 160 13.00 -14.38 30.51
C GLU A 160 13.36 -13.23 29.57
N ILE A 161 14.49 -13.33 28.87
CA ILE A 161 14.84 -12.38 27.80
C ILE A 161 14.00 -12.76 26.59
N ILE A 162 13.17 -11.82 26.15
CA ILE A 162 12.29 -11.97 24.99
C ILE A 162 12.70 -10.99 23.89
N ASP A 163 12.35 -11.31 22.64
CA ASP A 163 12.48 -10.40 21.51
C ASP A 163 11.18 -9.62 21.26
N LEU A 164 11.26 -8.30 21.30
CA LEU A 164 10.15 -7.39 20.98
C LEU A 164 10.14 -6.96 19.50
N ARG A 165 11.07 -7.44 18.66
CA ARG A 165 11.14 -7.07 17.23
C ARG A 165 9.83 -7.32 16.47
N LYS A 166 9.04 -8.33 16.87
CA LYS A 166 7.73 -8.62 16.29
C LYS A 166 6.75 -7.43 16.35
N TYR A 167 6.87 -6.53 17.33
CA TYR A 167 6.00 -5.37 17.43
C TYR A 167 6.31 -4.30 16.37
N LEU A 168 7.57 -4.23 15.91
CA LEU A 168 7.93 -3.42 14.74
C LEU A 168 7.36 -4.02 13.44
N ASP A 169 7.25 -5.34 13.34
CA ASP A 169 6.58 -5.98 12.20
C ASP A 169 5.08 -5.65 12.18
N ILE A 170 4.41 -5.70 13.33
CA ILE A 170 3.01 -5.28 13.47
C ILE A 170 2.83 -3.82 13.01
N ALA A 171 3.72 -2.92 13.42
CA ALA A 171 3.68 -1.52 13.01
C ALA A 171 3.84 -1.38 11.48
N ASN A 172 4.79 -2.10 10.87
CA ASN A 172 5.01 -2.10 9.42
C ASN A 172 3.78 -2.62 8.65
N VAL A 173 3.23 -3.78 9.05
CA VAL A 173 2.03 -4.34 8.42
C VAL A 173 0.85 -3.37 8.55
N THR A 174 0.65 -2.81 9.74
CA THR A 174 -0.43 -1.85 9.99
C THR A 174 -0.31 -0.64 9.07
N TYR A 175 0.90 -0.11 8.89
CA TYR A 175 1.16 1.00 7.98
C TYR A 175 0.86 0.64 6.52
N VAL A 176 1.32 -0.54 6.05
CA VAL A 176 1.05 -1.02 4.68
C VAL A 176 -0.45 -1.20 4.44
N LEU A 177 -1.15 -1.90 5.34
CA LEU A 177 -2.58 -2.15 5.16
C LEU A 177 -3.38 -0.86 5.22
N HIS A 178 -3.04 0.06 6.13
CA HIS A 178 -3.72 1.36 6.22
C HIS A 178 -3.49 2.22 4.97
N THR A 179 -2.27 2.29 4.45
CA THR A 179 -1.98 3.04 3.23
C THR A 179 -2.68 2.42 2.01
N PHE A 180 -2.65 1.10 1.88
CA PHE A 180 -3.39 0.39 0.85
C PHE A 180 -4.90 0.66 0.94
N ASP A 181 -5.49 0.54 2.13
CA ASP A 181 -6.90 0.84 2.36
C ASP A 181 -7.23 2.29 1.94
N ARG A 182 -6.37 3.26 2.23
CA ARG A 182 -6.63 4.67 1.87
C ARG A 182 -6.56 4.94 0.39
N ASN A 183 -5.51 4.49 -0.29
CA ASN A 183 -5.19 4.93 -1.65
C ASN A 183 -4.53 3.86 -2.51
N TYR A 184 -4.74 2.57 -2.24
CA TYR A 184 -4.17 1.44 -2.98
C TYR A 184 -2.65 1.51 -3.20
N THR A 185 -1.91 2.26 -2.39
CA THR A 185 -0.46 2.40 -2.50
C THR A 185 0.20 1.58 -1.42
N VAL A 186 1.27 0.88 -1.77
CA VAL A 186 2.13 0.17 -0.81
C VAL A 186 3.56 0.69 -0.96
N ALA A 187 4.18 1.05 0.17
CA ALA A 187 5.58 1.43 0.21
C ALA A 187 6.49 0.24 -0.15
N ALA A 188 7.52 0.49 -0.96
CA ALA A 188 8.45 -0.54 -1.40
C ALA A 188 9.36 -1.07 -0.27
N THR A 189 9.52 -0.32 0.81
CA THR A 189 10.51 -0.59 1.89
C THR A 189 9.97 -1.41 3.06
N ALA A 190 8.67 -1.70 3.09
CA ALA A 190 8.07 -2.45 4.18
C ALA A 190 8.51 -3.92 4.11
N ALA A 191 9.38 -4.33 5.05
CA ALA A 191 9.74 -5.72 5.26
C ALA A 191 9.31 -6.17 6.66
N VAL A 192 9.02 -7.47 6.75
CA VAL A 192 8.53 -8.18 7.94
C VAL A 192 9.12 -9.58 7.93
N ARG A 193 9.24 -10.22 9.10
CA ARG A 193 9.84 -11.55 9.20
C ARG A 193 8.88 -12.67 8.79
N ASP A 194 7.60 -12.51 9.08
CA ASP A 194 6.60 -13.52 8.76
C ASP A 194 6.43 -13.64 7.23
N GLY A 195 6.75 -14.82 6.70
CA GLY A 195 6.72 -15.07 5.26
C GLY A 195 5.33 -14.93 4.62
N ARG A 196 4.24 -15.17 5.37
CA ARG A 196 2.87 -14.97 4.88
C ARG A 196 2.58 -13.48 4.72
N LEU A 197 2.99 -12.68 5.70
CA LEU A 197 2.84 -11.22 5.65
C LEU A 197 3.71 -10.60 4.55
N THR A 198 4.96 -11.07 4.40
CA THR A 198 5.85 -10.63 3.31
C THR A 198 5.23 -10.90 1.93
N GLU A 199 4.66 -12.09 1.75
CA GLU A 199 3.99 -12.44 0.49
C GLU A 199 2.73 -11.60 0.25
N LEU A 200 1.92 -11.34 1.28
CA LEU A 200 0.77 -10.43 1.16
C LEU A 200 1.22 -9.04 0.73
N ILE A 201 2.25 -8.47 1.38
CA ILE A 201 2.79 -7.15 1.03
C ILE A 201 3.24 -7.13 -0.43
N ARG A 202 3.94 -8.18 -0.90
CA ARG A 202 4.38 -8.31 -2.29
C ARG A 202 3.20 -8.30 -3.27
N LEU A 203 2.15 -9.07 -2.98
CA LEU A 203 0.95 -9.13 -3.81
C LEU A 203 0.21 -7.79 -3.86
N LEU A 204 0.10 -7.09 -2.72
CA LEU A 204 -0.50 -5.75 -2.67
C LEU A 204 0.33 -4.71 -3.43
N GLN A 205 1.67 -4.79 -3.39
CA GLN A 205 2.55 -3.95 -4.21
C GLN A 205 2.34 -4.21 -5.71
N GLU A 206 2.21 -5.47 -6.12
CA GLU A 206 1.92 -5.84 -7.50
C GLU A 206 0.58 -5.27 -7.97
N PHE A 207 -0.45 -5.37 -7.12
CA PHE A 207 -1.75 -4.73 -7.35
C PHE A 207 -1.60 -3.22 -7.55
N SER A 208 -0.90 -2.52 -6.64
CA SER A 208 -0.68 -1.06 -6.73
C SER A 208 -0.02 -0.67 -8.05
N ARG A 209 1.00 -1.41 -8.49
CA ARG A 209 1.70 -1.16 -9.77
C ARG A 209 0.76 -1.32 -10.96
N HIS A 210 -0.09 -2.34 -10.96
CA HIS A 210 -1.06 -2.54 -12.04
C HIS A 210 -2.17 -1.48 -12.06
N ILE A 211 -2.63 -1.00 -10.89
CA ILE A 211 -3.54 0.16 -10.81
C ILE A 211 -2.89 1.39 -11.40
N LEU A 212 -1.67 1.73 -10.97
CA LEU A 212 -0.91 2.88 -11.47
C LEU A 212 -0.70 2.82 -12.99
N ALA A 213 -0.34 1.64 -13.51
CA ALA A 213 -0.09 1.40 -14.92
C ALA A 213 -1.37 1.23 -15.78
N ASN A 214 -2.57 1.39 -15.21
CA ASN A 214 -3.85 1.08 -15.86
C ASN A 214 -3.90 -0.32 -16.50
N SER A 215 -3.16 -1.28 -15.94
CA SER A 215 -3.01 -2.65 -16.47
C SER A 215 -4.01 -3.61 -15.84
N LEU A 216 -5.29 -3.21 -15.81
CA LEU A 216 -6.32 -3.84 -14.97
C LEU A 216 -6.65 -5.28 -15.33
N ASN A 217 -6.45 -5.68 -16.59
CA ASN A 217 -6.68 -7.06 -17.03
C ASN A 217 -5.74 -8.05 -16.34
N TYR A 218 -4.55 -7.62 -15.90
CA TYR A 218 -3.63 -8.48 -15.16
C TYR A 218 -4.18 -8.87 -13.78
N LEU A 219 -5.08 -8.07 -13.20
CA LEU A 219 -5.67 -8.36 -11.90
C LEU A 219 -6.53 -9.64 -11.92
N VAL A 220 -7.18 -9.93 -13.06
CA VAL A 220 -8.15 -11.03 -13.22
C VAL A 220 -7.71 -12.11 -14.21
N ARG A 221 -6.45 -12.07 -14.69
CA ARG A 221 -5.98 -12.97 -15.74
C ARG A 221 -5.70 -14.37 -15.19
N GLY A 222 -6.37 -15.38 -15.76
CA GLY A 222 -6.13 -16.80 -15.46
C GLY A 222 -6.85 -17.30 -14.19
N ASN A 223 -6.82 -18.62 -13.98
CA ASN A 223 -7.54 -19.25 -12.87
C ASN A 223 -6.98 -18.85 -11.49
N ASN A 224 -5.67 -18.55 -11.41
CA ASN A 224 -5.01 -18.06 -10.20
C ASN A 224 -4.71 -16.56 -10.32
N SER A 225 -5.76 -15.75 -10.51
CA SER A 225 -5.62 -14.31 -10.69
C SER A 225 -4.99 -13.61 -9.47
N LEU A 226 -4.39 -12.43 -9.67
CA LEU A 226 -3.77 -11.67 -8.58
C LEU A 226 -4.76 -11.35 -7.45
N LEU A 227 -6.02 -11.02 -7.80
CA LEU A 227 -7.05 -10.78 -6.79
C LEU A 227 -7.33 -12.04 -5.96
N ASN A 228 -7.39 -13.22 -6.57
CA ASN A 228 -7.59 -14.48 -5.84
C ASN A 228 -6.41 -14.78 -4.91
N GLN A 229 -5.17 -14.62 -5.39
CA GLN A 229 -3.97 -14.83 -4.58
C GLN A 229 -3.95 -13.93 -3.33
N ILE A 230 -4.34 -12.66 -3.48
CA ILE A 230 -4.44 -11.74 -2.35
C ILE A 230 -5.47 -12.24 -1.34
N ARG A 231 -6.66 -12.63 -1.79
CA ARG A 231 -7.75 -13.09 -0.91
C ARG A 231 -7.41 -14.39 -0.20
N GLU A 232 -6.84 -15.36 -0.90
CA GLU A 232 -6.33 -16.60 -0.30
C GLU A 232 -5.29 -16.31 0.78
N ARG A 233 -4.39 -15.33 0.55
CA ARG A 233 -3.43 -14.92 1.57
C ARG A 233 -4.08 -14.24 2.76
N LEU A 234 -4.99 -13.29 2.53
CA LEU A 234 -5.74 -12.63 3.60
C LEU A 234 -6.46 -13.66 4.48
N GLN A 235 -7.16 -14.62 3.86
CA GLN A 235 -7.84 -15.69 4.57
C GLN A 235 -6.86 -16.54 5.42
N SER A 236 -5.73 -16.95 4.82
CA SER A 236 -4.72 -17.76 5.54
C SER A 236 -4.07 -17.05 6.74
N ILE A 237 -4.04 -15.71 6.73
CA ILE A 237 -3.53 -14.91 7.85
C ILE A 237 -4.62 -14.76 8.91
N SER A 238 -5.85 -14.48 8.49
CA SER A 238 -7.00 -14.34 9.39
C SER A 238 -7.36 -15.64 10.13
N ASP A 239 -7.18 -16.79 9.50
CA ASP A 239 -7.50 -18.11 10.08
C ASP A 239 -6.44 -18.61 11.07
N SER A 240 -5.31 -17.91 11.21
CA SER A 240 -4.28 -18.29 12.18
C SER A 240 -4.58 -17.72 13.57
N ASP A 241 -4.44 -18.54 14.60
CA ASP A 241 -4.60 -18.16 16.02
C ASP A 241 -3.49 -17.23 16.55
N ASP A 242 -2.67 -16.68 15.67
CA ASP A 242 -1.57 -15.78 16.02
C ASP A 242 -2.12 -14.45 16.56
N THR A 243 -1.94 -14.23 17.87
CA THR A 243 -2.35 -13.01 18.60
C THR A 243 -1.93 -11.69 17.91
N PRO A 244 -0.76 -11.58 17.26
CA PRO A 244 -0.40 -10.39 16.49
C PRO A 244 -1.39 -10.03 15.38
N ASN A 245 -1.97 -11.01 14.68
CA ASN A 245 -2.88 -10.79 13.55
C ASN A 245 -4.20 -10.15 14.00
N GLN A 246 -4.63 -10.42 15.23
CA GLN A 246 -5.79 -9.79 15.83
C GLN A 246 -5.63 -8.27 15.96
N SER A 247 -4.39 -7.77 16.10
CA SER A 247 -4.11 -6.33 16.24
C SER A 247 -4.44 -5.53 14.98
N PHE A 248 -4.41 -6.16 13.81
CA PHE A 248 -4.72 -5.53 12.52
C PHE A 248 -5.82 -6.27 11.72
N GLY A 249 -6.58 -7.17 12.35
CA GLY A 249 -7.63 -7.96 11.69
C GLY A 249 -8.67 -7.10 10.96
N ARG A 250 -9.12 -6.00 11.57
CA ARG A 250 -10.04 -5.04 10.91
C ARG A 250 -9.45 -4.41 9.65
N LEU A 251 -8.13 -4.26 9.56
CA LEU A 251 -7.49 -3.76 8.34
C LEU A 251 -7.46 -4.84 7.27
N LEU A 252 -7.21 -6.11 7.61
CA LEU A 252 -7.30 -7.23 6.67
C LEU A 252 -8.70 -7.32 6.04
N GLU A 253 -9.76 -7.24 6.85
CA GLU A 253 -11.16 -7.25 6.37
C GLU A 253 -11.46 -6.10 5.41
N ARG A 254 -10.95 -4.90 5.72
CA ARG A 254 -11.12 -3.72 4.86
C ARG A 254 -10.37 -3.88 3.53
N VAL A 255 -9.16 -4.44 3.56
CA VAL A 255 -8.41 -4.77 2.35
C VAL A 255 -9.17 -5.80 1.52
N ASP A 256 -9.68 -6.90 2.11
CA ASP A 256 -10.49 -7.89 1.38
C ASP A 256 -11.73 -7.24 0.73
N THR A 257 -12.43 -6.39 1.48
CA THR A 257 -13.57 -5.61 0.96
C THR A 257 -13.18 -4.77 -0.25
N HIS A 258 -11.99 -4.18 -0.26
CA HIS A 258 -11.49 -3.44 -1.41
C HIS A 258 -11.15 -4.32 -2.60
N ILE A 259 -10.51 -5.47 -2.37
CA ILE A 259 -10.21 -6.43 -3.41
C ILE A 259 -11.50 -6.95 -4.05
N GLN A 260 -12.52 -7.27 -3.25
CA GLN A 260 -13.84 -7.67 -3.72
C GLN A 260 -14.51 -6.55 -4.55
N LYS A 261 -14.48 -5.29 -4.09
CA LYS A 261 -15.04 -4.16 -4.87
C LYS A 261 -14.40 -4.03 -6.26
N VAL A 262 -13.09 -4.22 -6.36
CA VAL A 262 -12.37 -4.18 -7.65
C VAL A 262 -12.79 -5.35 -8.52
N GLN A 263 -12.91 -6.55 -7.94
CA GLN A 263 -13.39 -7.75 -8.62
C GLN A 263 -14.81 -7.55 -9.17
N ASP A 264 -15.74 -7.02 -8.37
CA ASP A 264 -17.12 -6.74 -8.76
C ASP A 264 -17.20 -5.74 -9.93
N CYS A 265 -16.30 -4.75 -9.93
CA CYS A 265 -16.22 -3.80 -11.03
C CYS A 265 -15.73 -4.47 -12.32
N LEU A 266 -14.76 -5.38 -12.22
CA LEU A 266 -14.17 -6.08 -13.38
C LEU A 266 -15.09 -7.15 -13.98
N GLN A 267 -16.03 -7.68 -13.20
CA GLN A 267 -17.01 -8.69 -13.63
C GLN A 267 -18.27 -8.12 -14.30
N GLN A 268 -18.39 -6.80 -14.43
CA GLN A 268 -19.52 -6.16 -15.11
C GLN A 268 -19.62 -6.63 -16.57
N GLU A 269 -20.82 -7.04 -17.00
CA GLU A 269 -21.05 -7.55 -18.37
C GLU A 269 -20.83 -6.47 -19.45
N ARG A 270 -21.18 -5.21 -19.13
CA ARG A 270 -21.00 -4.08 -20.04
C ARG A 270 -19.64 -3.43 -19.78
N GLU A 271 -18.84 -3.31 -20.83
CA GLU A 271 -17.53 -2.64 -20.81
C GLU A 271 -17.68 -1.19 -20.30
N SER A 272 -18.74 -0.49 -20.72
CA SER A 272 -19.01 0.87 -20.25
C SER A 272 -19.21 0.96 -18.74
N LEU A 273 -19.92 0.00 -18.14
CA LEU A 273 -20.19 -0.05 -16.70
C LEU A 273 -18.98 -0.50 -15.91
N LYS A 274 -18.18 -1.43 -16.46
CA LYS A 274 -16.88 -1.84 -15.93
C LYS A 274 -15.97 -0.62 -15.74
N PHE A 275 -15.71 0.10 -16.83
CA PHE A 275 -14.82 1.25 -16.82
C PHE A 275 -15.36 2.41 -15.97
N TYR A 276 -16.67 2.67 -16.01
CA TYR A 276 -17.30 3.68 -15.15
C TYR A 276 -17.14 3.37 -13.66
N SER A 277 -17.42 2.13 -13.25
CA SER A 277 -17.35 1.73 -11.84
C SER A 277 -15.92 1.82 -11.31
N LEU A 278 -14.94 1.40 -12.12
CA LEU A 278 -13.52 1.57 -11.80
C LEU A 278 -13.11 3.04 -11.76
N ALA A 279 -13.57 3.87 -12.70
CA ALA A 279 -13.28 5.30 -12.70
C ALA A 279 -13.75 5.96 -11.40
N ARG A 280 -14.96 5.61 -10.93
CA ARG A 280 -15.48 6.11 -9.65
C ARG A 280 -14.61 5.65 -8.48
N LEU A 281 -14.30 4.35 -8.42
CA LEU A 281 -13.48 3.79 -7.36
C LEU A 281 -12.08 4.44 -7.30
N LEU A 282 -11.44 4.64 -8.44
CA LEU A 282 -10.12 5.27 -8.51
C LEU A 282 -10.13 6.76 -8.15
N ALA A 283 -11.20 7.49 -8.48
CA ALA A 283 -11.36 8.88 -8.03
C ALA A 283 -11.42 8.97 -6.50
N GLU A 284 -12.22 8.11 -5.87
CA GLU A 284 -12.36 8.05 -4.40
C GLU A 284 -11.02 7.75 -3.70
N ARG A 285 -10.06 7.14 -4.42
CA ARG A 285 -8.73 6.76 -3.92
C ARG A 285 -7.63 7.75 -4.32
N GLY A 286 -7.96 8.83 -5.03
CA GLY A 286 -7.01 9.86 -5.44
C GLY A 286 -6.23 9.57 -6.73
N TYR A 287 -6.55 8.49 -7.46
CA TYR A 287 -5.95 8.20 -8.78
C TYR A 287 -6.67 8.98 -9.88
N LEU A 288 -6.49 10.31 -9.87
CA LEU A 288 -7.29 11.24 -10.68
C LEU A 288 -7.10 11.02 -12.20
N LEU A 289 -5.85 10.88 -12.67
CA LEU A 289 -5.58 10.66 -14.09
C LEU A 289 -6.07 9.27 -14.56
N ASN A 290 -5.84 8.22 -13.75
CA ASN A 290 -6.34 6.88 -14.05
C ASN A 290 -7.87 6.86 -14.10
N SER A 291 -8.53 7.48 -13.11
CA SER A 291 -9.99 7.64 -13.07
C SER A 291 -10.52 8.30 -14.34
N LEU A 292 -9.92 9.44 -14.73
CA LEU A 292 -10.36 10.18 -15.92
C LEU A 292 -10.09 9.42 -17.22
N THR A 293 -8.99 8.66 -17.27
CA THR A 293 -8.68 7.77 -18.40
C THR A 293 -9.73 6.67 -18.52
N LEU A 294 -10.09 6.00 -17.42
CA LEU A 294 -11.12 4.97 -17.43
C LEU A 294 -12.50 5.55 -17.74
N LEU A 295 -12.83 6.76 -17.27
CA LEU A 295 -14.07 7.43 -17.62
C LEU A 295 -14.14 7.72 -19.13
N HIS A 296 -13.03 8.13 -19.74
CA HIS A 296 -12.93 8.30 -21.19
C HIS A 296 -13.17 6.98 -21.95
N GLU A 297 -12.61 5.87 -21.45
CA GLU A 297 -12.89 4.55 -22.02
C GLU A 297 -14.37 4.15 -21.83
N ALA A 298 -14.96 4.42 -20.67
CA ALA A 298 -16.38 4.19 -20.40
C ALA A 298 -17.30 4.89 -21.41
N ILE A 299 -16.99 6.16 -21.74
CA ILE A 299 -17.68 6.93 -22.80
C ILE A 299 -17.53 6.24 -24.16
N GLY A 300 -16.32 5.79 -24.49
CA GLY A 300 -16.05 5.07 -25.72
C GLY A 300 -16.87 3.79 -25.85
N SER A 301 -16.81 2.94 -24.83
CA SER A 301 -17.55 1.67 -24.78
C SER A 301 -19.04 1.90 -24.77
N TYR A 302 -19.56 2.89 -24.03
CA TYR A 302 -20.98 3.25 -24.04
C TYR A 302 -21.43 3.62 -25.45
N THR A 303 -20.67 4.49 -26.13
CA THR A 303 -20.98 4.90 -27.51
C THR A 303 -21.03 3.69 -28.43
N LEU A 304 -20.00 2.84 -28.37
CA LEU A 304 -19.90 1.63 -29.19
C LEU A 304 -21.09 0.70 -28.93
N GLU A 305 -21.41 0.43 -27.67
CA GLU A 305 -22.54 -0.40 -27.27
C GLU A 305 -23.89 0.13 -27.77
N SER A 306 -24.05 1.45 -27.87
CA SER A 306 -25.27 2.10 -28.37
C SER A 306 -25.40 2.11 -29.89
N ILE A 307 -24.30 2.01 -30.64
CA ILE A 307 -24.33 2.12 -32.11
C ILE A 307 -23.90 0.86 -32.87
N SER A 308 -23.19 -0.07 -32.22
CA SER A 308 -22.71 -1.31 -32.84
C SER A 308 -23.78 -2.38 -32.80
N ASP A 309 -24.01 -3.04 -33.94
CA ASP A 309 -24.60 -4.37 -33.93
C ASP A 309 -23.56 -5.37 -33.37
N LYS A 310 -24.00 -6.43 -32.69
CA LYS A 310 -23.11 -7.39 -31.99
C LYS A 310 -22.06 -8.00 -32.93
N SER A 311 -22.33 -8.03 -34.24
CA SER A 311 -21.45 -8.53 -35.31
C SER A 311 -20.23 -7.65 -35.60
N LEU A 312 -20.19 -6.38 -35.19
CA LEU A 312 -19.11 -5.43 -35.51
C LEU A 312 -17.99 -5.34 -34.46
N ARG A 313 -18.09 -6.14 -33.38
CA ARG A 313 -17.19 -6.14 -32.21
C ARG A 313 -15.85 -6.85 -32.44
N SER A 314 -15.57 -7.37 -33.63
CA SER A 314 -14.32 -8.10 -33.97
C SER A 314 -13.11 -7.20 -34.29
N HIS A 315 -13.28 -5.88 -34.24
CA HIS A 315 -12.23 -4.90 -34.54
C HIS A 315 -11.39 -4.54 -33.31
N ASN A 316 -10.21 -3.96 -33.51
CA ASN A 316 -9.42 -3.36 -32.44
C ASN A 316 -10.31 -2.40 -31.61
N HIS A 317 -10.53 -2.74 -30.33
CA HIS A 317 -11.48 -2.06 -29.45
C HIS A 317 -11.21 -0.54 -29.38
N TYR A 318 -9.94 -0.15 -29.34
CA TYR A 318 -9.55 1.26 -29.27
C TYR A 318 -9.99 2.05 -30.52
N GLU A 319 -9.77 1.49 -31.71
CA GLU A 319 -10.14 2.15 -32.97
C GLU A 319 -11.66 2.21 -33.14
N ALA A 320 -12.36 1.15 -32.71
CA ALA A 320 -13.82 1.10 -32.73
C ALA A 320 -14.45 2.14 -31.80
N THR A 321 -13.98 2.27 -30.55
CA THR A 321 -14.52 3.27 -29.63
C THR A 321 -14.20 4.70 -30.08
N LYS A 322 -13.03 4.92 -30.68
CA LYS A 322 -12.67 6.21 -31.27
C LYS A 322 -13.59 6.58 -32.44
N ALA A 323 -13.76 5.67 -33.39
CA ALA A 323 -14.65 5.88 -34.53
C ALA A 323 -16.10 6.12 -34.08
N ALA A 324 -16.56 5.40 -33.05
CA ALA A 324 -17.87 5.58 -32.46
C ALA A 324 -18.06 6.99 -31.88
N ARG A 325 -17.10 7.51 -31.12
CA ARG A 325 -17.16 8.89 -30.58
C ARG A 325 -17.15 9.94 -31.69
N ASP A 326 -16.36 9.73 -32.75
CA ASP A 326 -16.25 10.68 -33.87
C ASP A 326 -17.59 10.91 -34.59
N VAL A 327 -18.51 9.92 -34.59
CA VAL A 327 -19.89 10.07 -35.10
C VAL A 327 -20.63 11.22 -34.40
N PHE A 328 -20.38 11.42 -33.10
CA PHE A 328 -21.02 12.44 -32.29
C PHE A 328 -20.24 13.76 -32.30
N LEU A 329 -18.91 13.71 -32.33
CA LEU A 329 -18.04 14.89 -32.29
C LEU A 329 -17.91 15.61 -33.64
N HIS A 330 -17.90 14.87 -34.75
CA HIS A 330 -17.56 15.38 -36.07
C HIS A 330 -18.54 14.91 -37.15
N PRO A 331 -19.84 15.25 -37.02
CA PRO A 331 -20.86 14.69 -37.90
C PRO A 331 -20.68 15.03 -39.38
N GLN A 332 -19.99 16.13 -39.68
CA GLN A 332 -19.72 16.61 -41.04
C GLN A 332 -18.56 15.87 -41.73
N LYS A 333 -17.71 15.17 -40.96
CA LYS A 333 -16.46 14.56 -41.47
C LYS A 333 -16.61 13.07 -41.80
N TRP A 334 -17.82 12.53 -41.74
CA TRP A 334 -18.05 11.09 -41.86
C TRP A 334 -17.54 10.50 -43.17
N HIS A 335 -17.84 11.13 -44.30
CA HIS A 335 -17.32 10.73 -45.62
C HIS A 335 -15.79 10.72 -45.70
N SER A 336 -15.11 11.64 -45.00
CA SER A 336 -13.64 11.68 -44.97
C SER A 336 -13.04 10.52 -44.14
N THR A 337 -13.74 10.10 -43.07
CA THR A 337 -13.36 8.93 -42.26
C THR A 337 -13.55 7.62 -43.03
N LEU A 338 -14.52 7.57 -43.94
CA LEU A 338 -14.83 6.42 -44.79
C LEU A 338 -13.88 6.25 -45.99
N ASN A 339 -13.30 7.34 -46.48
CA ASN A 339 -12.36 7.34 -47.61
C ASN A 339 -10.92 6.95 -47.24
N ASP A 340 -10.62 6.74 -45.95
CA ASP A 340 -9.32 6.24 -45.51
C ASP A 340 -9.26 4.72 -45.69
N ASN A 341 -8.43 4.25 -46.64
CA ASN A 341 -8.26 2.83 -46.94
C ASN A 341 -7.84 2.00 -45.71
N ARG A 342 -7.20 2.62 -44.70
CA ARG A 342 -6.83 1.96 -43.43
C ARG A 342 -8.01 1.72 -42.48
N LYS A 343 -9.19 2.31 -42.75
CA LYS A 343 -10.39 2.26 -41.91
C LYS A 343 -11.61 1.63 -42.58
N ARG A 344 -11.44 1.02 -43.76
CA ARG A 344 -12.54 0.36 -44.51
C ARG A 344 -13.30 -0.66 -43.67
N SER A 345 -12.61 -1.34 -42.75
CA SER A 345 -13.20 -2.32 -41.83
C SER A 345 -14.17 -1.70 -40.82
N LEU A 346 -13.99 -0.42 -40.46
CA LEU A 346 -14.86 0.34 -39.55
C LEU A 346 -16.02 1.04 -40.27
N HIS A 347 -16.06 1.02 -41.61
CA HIS A 347 -17.06 1.70 -42.42
C HIS A 347 -18.50 1.32 -42.04
N PRO A 348 -18.85 0.03 -41.84
CA PRO A 348 -20.21 -0.35 -41.44
C PRO A 348 -20.59 0.18 -40.05
N LEU A 349 -19.64 0.21 -39.10
CA LEU A 349 -19.85 0.76 -37.76
C LEU A 349 -20.15 2.25 -37.81
N VAL A 350 -19.34 3.00 -38.56
CA VAL A 350 -19.49 4.45 -38.70
C VAL A 350 -20.83 4.75 -39.39
N GLU A 351 -21.13 4.08 -40.51
CA GLU A 351 -22.39 4.28 -41.22
C GLU A 351 -23.62 3.99 -40.34
N ASN A 352 -23.60 2.87 -39.59
CA ASN A 352 -24.68 2.54 -38.67
C ASN A 352 -24.80 3.57 -37.54
N GLY A 353 -23.66 4.03 -37.00
CA GLY A 353 -23.62 5.09 -36.02
C GLY A 353 -24.29 6.38 -36.50
N TYR A 354 -24.03 6.78 -37.74
CA TYR A 354 -24.68 7.95 -38.33
C TYR A 354 -26.19 7.78 -38.50
N LYS A 355 -26.63 6.59 -38.94
CA LYS A 355 -28.06 6.26 -39.03
C LYS A 355 -28.73 6.35 -37.65
N ASN A 356 -28.13 5.72 -36.64
CA ASN A 356 -28.65 5.70 -35.28
C ASN A 356 -28.64 7.10 -34.65
N ARG A 357 -27.58 7.89 -34.86
CA ARG A 357 -27.49 9.28 -34.38
C ARG A 357 -28.65 10.14 -34.88
N LYS A 358 -29.09 9.97 -36.13
CA LYS A 358 -30.24 10.72 -36.69
C LYS A 358 -31.57 10.39 -36.01
N LEU A 359 -31.64 9.30 -35.24
CA LEU A 359 -32.86 8.91 -34.52
C LEU A 359 -32.96 9.57 -33.14
N LEU A 360 -31.85 10.10 -32.64
CA LEU A 360 -31.74 10.71 -31.32
C LEU A 360 -32.16 12.19 -31.39
N ASP A 361 -32.69 12.70 -30.28
CA ASP A 361 -33.01 14.13 -30.19
C ASP A 361 -31.72 14.99 -30.14
N GLU A 362 -31.79 16.19 -30.72
CA GLU A 362 -30.63 17.08 -30.84
C GLU A 362 -30.03 17.47 -29.49
N LYS A 363 -30.88 17.60 -28.45
CA LYS A 363 -30.44 17.94 -27.11
C LYS A 363 -29.60 16.81 -26.51
N SER A 364 -30.04 15.57 -26.60
CA SER A 364 -29.28 14.39 -26.18
C SER A 364 -27.94 14.28 -26.91
N VAL A 365 -27.94 14.47 -28.24
CA VAL A 365 -26.70 14.45 -29.04
C VAL A 365 -25.73 15.56 -28.59
N SER A 366 -26.24 16.77 -28.34
CA SER A 366 -25.45 17.91 -27.87
C SER A 366 -24.90 17.67 -26.46
N ASP A 367 -25.76 17.25 -25.52
CA ASP A 367 -25.41 16.94 -24.13
C ASP A 367 -24.31 15.87 -24.06
N PHE A 368 -24.42 14.82 -24.90
CA PHE A 368 -23.42 13.77 -25.02
C PHE A 368 -22.12 14.30 -25.61
N ALA A 369 -22.16 14.97 -26.76
CA ALA A 369 -20.98 15.47 -27.45
C ALA A 369 -20.19 16.43 -26.55
N GLN A 370 -20.88 17.25 -25.75
CA GLN A 370 -20.23 18.13 -24.79
C GLN A 370 -19.57 17.35 -23.65
N LEU A 371 -20.19 16.28 -23.12
CA LEU A 371 -19.55 15.39 -22.13
C LEU A 371 -18.25 14.79 -22.68
N VAL A 372 -18.28 14.28 -23.92
CA VAL A 372 -17.09 13.70 -24.56
C VAL A 372 -15.98 14.74 -24.69
N LYS A 373 -16.29 15.95 -25.18
CA LYS A 373 -15.33 17.04 -25.34
C LYS A 373 -14.71 17.44 -24.01
N ASP A 374 -15.53 17.65 -22.98
CA ASP A 374 -15.07 18.13 -21.68
C ASP A 374 -14.12 17.12 -21.01
N VAL A 375 -14.47 15.83 -21.06
CA VAL A 375 -13.66 14.74 -20.50
C VAL A 375 -12.36 14.58 -21.29
N GLN A 376 -12.43 14.57 -22.62
CA GLN A 376 -11.25 14.41 -23.47
C GLN A 376 -10.26 15.57 -23.33
N ALA A 377 -10.75 16.82 -23.31
CA ALA A 377 -9.92 18.00 -23.12
C ALA A 377 -9.21 17.94 -21.77
N PHE A 378 -9.96 17.73 -20.69
CA PHE A 378 -9.38 17.70 -19.35
C PHE A 378 -8.42 16.53 -19.13
N ARG A 379 -8.67 15.37 -19.74
CA ARG A 379 -7.75 14.22 -19.70
C ARG A 379 -6.43 14.57 -20.36
N ASN A 380 -6.48 15.22 -21.52
CA ASN A 380 -5.27 15.64 -22.23
C ASN A 380 -4.50 16.69 -21.44
N ASP A 381 -5.18 17.68 -20.85
CA ASP A 381 -4.55 18.70 -20.02
C ASP A 381 -3.80 18.08 -18.84
N LEU A 382 -4.43 17.15 -18.10
CA LEU A 382 -3.78 16.44 -17.00
C LEU A 382 -2.63 15.54 -17.46
N ALA A 383 -2.83 14.78 -18.53
CA ALA A 383 -1.80 13.85 -19.04
C ALA A 383 -0.55 14.58 -19.56
N HIS A 384 -0.71 15.81 -20.07
CA HIS A 384 0.39 16.65 -20.54
C HIS A 384 0.97 17.57 -19.45
N GLY A 385 0.42 17.57 -18.24
CA GLY A 385 0.88 18.44 -17.15
C GLY A 385 0.54 19.93 -17.36
N ASN A 386 -0.42 20.23 -18.24
CA ASN A 386 -0.83 21.60 -18.58
C ASN A 386 -1.93 22.15 -17.66
N ALA A 387 -2.46 21.33 -16.74
CA ALA A 387 -3.51 21.75 -15.84
C ALA A 387 -2.96 22.65 -14.72
N GLU A 388 -3.45 23.88 -14.63
CA GLU A 388 -3.15 24.82 -13.53
C GLU A 388 -4.00 24.55 -12.27
N ASN A 389 -4.84 23.51 -12.29
CA ASN A 389 -5.77 23.18 -11.22
C ASN A 389 -5.05 22.60 -9.98
N THR A 390 -5.52 22.97 -8.79
CA THR A 390 -5.11 22.26 -7.56
C THR A 390 -5.64 20.82 -7.56
N TYR A 391 -5.14 19.98 -6.64
CA TYR A 391 -5.68 18.64 -6.43
C TYR A 391 -7.21 18.68 -6.15
N GLY A 392 -7.66 19.60 -5.29
CA GLY A 392 -9.07 19.73 -4.92
C GLY A 392 -9.97 20.13 -6.09
N ASP A 393 -9.50 21.05 -6.94
CA ASP A 393 -10.21 21.46 -8.16
C ASP A 393 -10.31 20.30 -9.15
N THR A 394 -9.20 19.59 -9.34
CA THR A 394 -9.10 18.44 -10.24
C THR A 394 -10.07 17.34 -9.83
N TYR A 395 -10.07 16.96 -8.54
CA TYR A 395 -11.00 15.98 -7.99
C TYR A 395 -12.46 16.41 -8.17
N SER A 396 -12.77 17.66 -7.84
CA SER A 396 -14.13 18.21 -7.98
C SER A 396 -14.64 18.17 -9.42
N ARG A 397 -13.76 18.43 -10.39
CA ARG A 397 -14.10 18.39 -11.82
C ARG A 397 -14.32 16.95 -12.29
N ILE A 398 -13.46 16.00 -11.90
CA ILE A 398 -13.64 14.58 -12.23
C ILE A 398 -14.94 14.05 -11.62
N ALA A 399 -15.24 14.37 -10.36
CA ALA A 399 -16.49 13.98 -9.70
C ALA A 399 -17.73 14.51 -10.44
N LYS A 400 -17.66 15.74 -10.99
CA LYS A 400 -18.73 16.28 -11.86
C LYS A 400 -18.88 15.47 -13.15
N PHE A 401 -17.78 15.06 -13.80
CA PHE A 401 -17.83 14.23 -14.99
C PHE A 401 -18.40 12.84 -14.72
N ILE A 402 -18.01 12.20 -13.61
CA ILE A 402 -18.57 10.90 -13.19
C ILE A 402 -20.08 11.01 -13.00
N ARG A 403 -20.55 12.01 -12.25
CA ARG A 403 -22.01 12.25 -12.05
C ARG A 403 -22.74 12.52 -13.36
N ARG A 404 -22.13 13.29 -14.27
CA ARG A 404 -22.73 13.58 -15.58
C ARG A 404 -22.81 12.33 -16.45
N PHE A 405 -21.79 11.46 -16.43
CA PHE A 405 -21.85 10.17 -17.11
C PHE A 405 -22.97 9.30 -16.54
N GLU A 406 -23.07 9.19 -15.22
CA GLU A 406 -24.14 8.44 -14.55
C GLU A 406 -25.53 8.92 -14.98
N GLU A 407 -25.74 10.23 -14.95
CA GLU A 407 -27.03 10.83 -15.32
C GLU A 407 -27.36 10.59 -16.80
N VAL A 408 -26.42 10.88 -17.68
CA VAL A 408 -26.64 10.91 -19.12
C VAL A 408 -26.62 9.50 -19.73
N CYS A 409 -25.62 8.69 -19.38
CA CYS A 409 -25.35 7.41 -20.03
C CYS A 409 -26.00 6.22 -19.32
N ILE A 410 -26.20 6.30 -18.00
CA ILE A 410 -26.76 5.18 -17.21
C ILE A 410 -28.25 5.41 -16.93
N LYS A 411 -28.60 6.51 -16.23
CA LYS A 411 -29.99 6.77 -15.80
C LYS A 411 -30.91 7.11 -16.96
N ARG A 412 -30.54 8.11 -17.76
CA ARG A 412 -31.32 8.53 -18.92
C ARG A 412 -31.07 7.63 -20.14
N ASN A 413 -29.89 7.02 -20.21
CA ASN A 413 -29.41 6.24 -21.35
C ASN A 413 -29.72 6.93 -22.69
N ILE A 414 -29.27 8.17 -22.84
CA ILE A 414 -29.71 9.08 -23.91
C ILE A 414 -29.38 8.62 -25.35
N LEU A 415 -28.49 7.63 -25.51
CA LEU A 415 -28.17 7.03 -26.81
C LEU A 415 -28.98 5.75 -27.08
N ALA A 416 -29.91 5.38 -26.20
CA ALA A 416 -30.84 4.28 -26.47
C ALA A 416 -31.71 4.62 -27.67
N ILE A 417 -31.73 3.73 -28.65
CA ILE A 417 -32.65 3.83 -29.78
C ILE A 417 -34.04 3.42 -29.29
N PRO A 418 -35.09 4.23 -29.50
CA PRO A 418 -36.44 3.88 -29.05
C PRO A 418 -36.91 2.55 -29.65
N SER A 419 -37.18 1.56 -28.78
CA SER A 419 -37.83 0.30 -29.18
C SER A 419 -39.30 0.59 -29.47
N GLY A 420 -39.64 0.87 -30.72
CA GLY A 420 -41.01 1.17 -31.13
C GLY A 420 -41.19 2.03 -32.40
N LEU A 421 -40.11 2.50 -33.04
CA LEU A 421 -40.22 3.22 -34.31
C LEU A 421 -40.85 2.32 -35.38
N SER A 422 -42.00 2.76 -35.91
CA SER A 422 -42.67 2.09 -37.03
C SER A 422 -41.78 2.12 -38.27
N ASP A 423 -41.95 1.15 -39.18
CA ASP A 423 -41.16 1.10 -40.42
C ASP A 423 -41.39 2.34 -41.30
N ALA A 424 -42.52 3.03 -41.16
CA ALA A 424 -42.80 4.32 -41.78
C ALA A 424 -41.93 5.46 -41.22
N GLU A 425 -41.71 5.50 -39.90
CA GLU A 425 -40.82 6.48 -39.26
C GLU A 425 -39.34 6.18 -39.56
N LYS A 426 -38.98 4.90 -39.72
CA LYS A 426 -37.67 4.49 -40.21
C LYS A 426 -37.43 4.97 -41.64
N LEU A 427 -38.41 4.82 -42.53
CA LEU A 427 -38.36 5.27 -43.93
C LEU A 427 -38.30 6.81 -44.07
N GLN A 428 -39.13 7.55 -43.33
CA GLN A 428 -39.08 9.03 -43.31
C GLN A 428 -37.75 9.58 -42.78
N ARG A 429 -37.09 8.85 -41.87
CA ARG A 429 -35.76 9.21 -41.33
C ARG A 429 -34.58 8.69 -42.18
N GLY A 430 -34.84 8.14 -43.37
CA GLY A 430 -33.82 7.77 -44.35
C GLY A 430 -33.27 6.34 -44.21
N MET A 431 -33.98 5.43 -43.56
CA MET A 431 -33.68 3.99 -43.62
C MET A 431 -34.21 3.40 -44.93
N GLY A 432 -33.55 3.70 -46.04
CA GLY A 432 -33.77 2.96 -47.29
C GLY A 432 -33.13 1.57 -47.17
N THR A 433 -33.94 0.53 -47.06
CA THR A 433 -33.51 -0.83 -47.38
C THR A 433 -33.28 -0.90 -48.89
N ARG A 434 -32.01 -0.94 -49.31
CA ARG A 434 -31.71 -1.48 -50.64
C ARG A 434 -31.92 -2.99 -50.55
N ARG A 435 -32.94 -3.48 -51.27
CA ARG A 435 -33.12 -4.89 -51.58
C ARG A 435 -31.91 -5.46 -52.30
#